data_AF-A0A8C7CLG6-F1
#
_entry.id   AF-A0A8C7CLG6-F1
#
_cell.length_a   1.000
_cell.length_b   1.000
_cell.length_c   1.000
_cell.angle_alpha   90.00
_cell.angle_beta   90.00
_cell.angle_gamma   90.00
#
_symmetry.space_group_name_H-M   'P 1'
#
loop_
_entity.id
_entity.type
_entity.pdbx_description
1 polymer ?
#
loop_
_entity_poly.entity_id
_entity_poly.type
_entity_poly.pdbx_seq_one_letter_code
_entity_poly.pdbx_strand_id
1 'polypeptide(L)'
;MAEYTGTHHDGGAGDDVPDLSDSDNEEQWQWMEANDNIVQVTCLFCDKMSNSGPETLQHCLVEHQVDLVEVVKKHKLDDYGYIKMINYIRTEKCSGQSLSTLPECSIPWESDEYMRPALQDDPLLQIDLEELCEGKGILAGPSTGGQCEASRSSDALLQRAQAAEERAQRTEEALARAMDDLHKLKLLAQGLVLNADVGRGTGSLGAVAELREDEDEAYFSSYGHYSIHEEMLKDKVRTESYRDFMYLNPEVFKDKVVLDVGCGTGILSMFAARAGAKMVIGVDQSEIIYQAMDIVRSNQLQDRVTLIKGRIEEVKLPVEKVDIIISEWMGYFLLFESMLDSVLYARDLYLAEGGSVYPDRCTISLAAVGDTEKHQDRIAFWDDVYGFKMACMKRAVVPEAVVQVLKPDTLISQPAVIQGIDCNAVSLSELEFASDFCLKITDSTDCTAIVGYFDIFFDRDCGNKVMFSTGPQVTKTHWKQTVFLLENPIPVQAGEELHGRITVRKNKKDPRSLFITFDLHDMKQTYSLQ
;
A
#
# COMPACT_ATOMS: atom_id res chain seq x y z
N MET A 1 27.85 -20.42 -36.23
CA MET A 1 28.48 -21.74 -36.48
C MET A 1 29.48 -22.02 -35.37
N ALA A 2 29.13 -22.91 -34.46
CA ALA A 2 30.04 -23.79 -33.73
C ALA A 2 29.14 -24.74 -32.93
N GLU A 3 28.79 -25.85 -33.58
CA GLU A 3 28.22 -27.03 -32.94
C GLU A 3 29.33 -27.76 -32.18
N TYR A 4 29.01 -28.30 -31.00
CA TYR A 4 29.66 -29.51 -30.54
C TYR A 4 28.66 -30.39 -29.78
N THR A 5 28.73 -31.67 -30.12
CA THR A 5 27.76 -32.75 -29.98
C THR A 5 27.98 -33.64 -28.76
N GLY A 6 26.88 -34.25 -28.28
CA GLY A 6 26.81 -35.57 -27.63
C GLY A 6 26.73 -35.56 -26.10
N THR A 7 25.92 -36.37 -25.41
CA THR A 7 25.07 -37.53 -25.78
C THR A 7 24.24 -37.89 -24.54
N HIS A 8 23.01 -38.33 -24.76
CA HIS A 8 22.06 -38.80 -23.76
C HIS A 8 22.53 -40.04 -22.96
N HIS A 9 22.25 -40.04 -21.66
CA HIS A 9 21.86 -41.24 -20.93
C HIS A 9 20.64 -40.92 -20.05
N ASP A 10 19.63 -41.76 -20.22
CA ASP A 10 18.29 -41.70 -19.66
C ASP A 10 18.20 -42.63 -18.45
N GLY A 11 17.35 -42.28 -17.48
CA GLY A 11 17.18 -43.06 -16.24
C GLY A 11 16.44 -42.26 -15.18
N GLY A 12 15.12 -42.19 -15.30
CA GLY A 12 14.23 -41.40 -14.46
C GLY A 12 13.87 -42.00 -13.09
N ALA A 13 13.49 -41.08 -12.21
CA ALA A 13 12.50 -41.16 -11.12
C ALA A 13 12.43 -39.69 -10.63
N GLY A 14 11.39 -38.90 -10.92
CA GLY A 14 10.03 -39.11 -10.46
C GLY A 14 9.84 -38.29 -9.18
N ASP A 15 9.94 -36.97 -9.27
CA ASP A 15 9.53 -36.03 -8.22
C ASP A 15 8.61 -34.98 -8.87
N ASP A 16 7.32 -35.28 -8.83
CA ASP A 16 6.23 -34.36 -9.10
C ASP A 16 6.24 -33.27 -8.02
N VAL A 17 6.74 -32.09 -8.36
CA VAL A 17 6.52 -30.86 -7.59
C VAL A 17 5.19 -30.27 -8.08
N PRO A 18 4.14 -30.19 -7.26
CA PRO A 18 2.89 -29.56 -7.68
C PRO A 18 3.12 -28.08 -7.95
N ASP A 19 2.70 -27.68 -9.14
CA ASP A 19 2.58 -26.31 -9.64
C ASP A 19 1.69 -25.50 -8.68
N LEU A 20 2.28 -24.51 -7.99
CA LEU A 20 1.53 -23.55 -7.19
C LEU A 20 0.90 -22.53 -8.13
N SER A 21 -0.31 -22.85 -8.58
CA SER A 21 -1.20 -21.87 -9.18
C SER A 21 -1.57 -20.83 -8.12
N ASP A 22 -1.03 -19.62 -8.23
CA ASP A 22 -1.53 -18.44 -7.53
C ASP A 22 -2.91 -18.09 -8.13
N SER A 23 -3.94 -18.79 -7.65
CA SER A 23 -5.31 -18.30 -7.74
C SER A 23 -5.51 -17.33 -6.60
N ASP A 24 -5.47 -16.03 -6.92
CA ASP A 24 -5.94 -14.95 -6.05
C ASP A 24 -7.44 -15.16 -5.76
N ASN A 25 -7.73 -15.98 -4.75
CA ASN A 25 -9.05 -16.05 -4.15
C ASN A 25 -9.06 -15.04 -2.99
N GLU A 26 -9.27 -13.77 -3.32
CA GLU A 26 -9.70 -12.77 -2.34
C GLU A 26 -11.11 -13.16 -1.88
N GLU A 27 -11.18 -14.06 -0.91
CA GLU A 27 -12.40 -14.36 -0.17
C GLU A 27 -12.81 -13.12 0.63
N GLN A 28 -13.70 -12.34 0.01
CA GLN A 28 -14.92 -11.79 0.59
C GLN A 28 -14.97 -11.82 2.13
N TRP A 29 -14.51 -10.73 2.77
CA TRP A 29 -14.82 -10.44 4.16
C TRP A 29 -16.31 -10.12 4.31
N GLN A 30 -17.15 -11.17 4.35
CA GLN A 30 -18.53 -11.04 4.76
C GLN A 30 -18.56 -10.83 6.28
N TRP A 31 -18.99 -9.64 6.68
CA TRP A 31 -19.44 -9.39 8.04
C TRP A 31 -20.62 -10.33 8.32
N MET A 32 -20.37 -11.47 8.96
CA MET A 32 -21.42 -12.28 9.54
C MET A 32 -22.06 -11.46 10.66
N GLU A 33 -23.23 -10.91 10.38
CA GLU A 33 -24.18 -10.56 11.43
C GLU A 33 -24.32 -11.79 12.35
N ALA A 34 -24.24 -11.55 13.66
CA ALA A 34 -24.40 -12.57 14.70
C ALA A 34 -25.78 -13.22 14.56
N ASN A 35 -25.83 -14.29 13.78
CA ASN A 35 -26.97 -15.19 13.74
C ASN A 35 -26.79 -16.13 14.93
N ASP A 36 -27.75 -16.13 15.87
CA ASP A 36 -27.87 -17.10 16.97
C ASP A 36 -28.14 -18.52 16.41
N ASN A 37 -27.21 -19.04 15.61
CA ASN A 37 -27.22 -20.42 15.17
C ASN A 37 -26.68 -21.25 16.33
N ILE A 38 -27.56 -22.06 16.93
CA ILE A 38 -27.17 -23.06 17.94
C ILE A 38 -26.18 -24.03 17.27
N VAL A 39 -24.89 -23.87 17.55
CA VAL A 39 -23.84 -24.75 17.05
C VAL A 39 -23.87 -26.03 17.88
N GLN A 40 -24.22 -27.16 17.24
CA GLN A 40 -24.20 -28.45 17.91
C GLN A 40 -22.77 -29.01 17.95
N VAL A 41 -22.26 -29.27 19.15
CA VAL A 41 -20.89 -29.74 19.38
C VAL A 41 -20.93 -31.19 19.85
N THR A 42 -20.19 -32.08 19.17
CA THR A 42 -20.11 -33.51 19.53
C THR A 42 -19.06 -33.74 20.61
N CYS A 43 -19.40 -34.51 21.64
CA CYS A 43 -18.45 -34.98 22.65
C CYS A 43 -17.24 -35.70 22.01
N LEU A 44 -16.09 -35.65 22.68
CA LEU A 44 -14.87 -36.33 22.23
C LEU A 44 -14.91 -37.85 22.44
N PHE A 45 -15.74 -38.34 23.37
CA PHE A 45 -15.68 -39.73 23.85
C PHE A 45 -16.99 -40.50 23.67
N CYS A 46 -18.07 -39.84 23.23
CA CYS A 46 -19.35 -40.48 22.93
C CYS A 46 -20.16 -39.67 21.90
N ASP A 47 -21.31 -40.20 21.50
CA ASP A 47 -22.16 -39.61 20.46
C ASP A 47 -23.09 -38.48 20.98
N LYS A 48 -22.86 -37.97 22.20
CA LYS A 48 -23.70 -36.92 22.78
C LYS A 48 -23.35 -35.55 22.17
N MET A 49 -24.39 -34.83 21.77
CA MET A 49 -24.30 -33.44 21.28
C MET A 49 -24.68 -32.44 22.38
N SER A 50 -23.97 -31.33 22.45
CA SER A 50 -24.30 -30.18 23.32
C SER A 50 -24.41 -28.90 22.48
N ASN A 51 -24.92 -27.81 23.07
CA ASN A 51 -25.19 -26.57 22.34
C ASN A 51 -24.01 -25.58 22.37
N SER A 52 -22.91 -25.95 23.01
CA SER A 52 -21.67 -25.15 23.04
C SER A 52 -20.43 -25.99 23.36
N GLY A 53 -19.26 -25.44 23.04
CA GLY A 53 -17.96 -26.00 23.42
C GLY A 53 -17.81 -26.19 24.93
N PRO A 54 -18.05 -25.17 25.78
CA PRO A 54 -17.95 -25.30 27.24
C PRO A 54 -18.86 -26.36 27.84
N GLU A 55 -20.11 -26.49 27.37
CA GLU A 55 -21.02 -27.58 27.80
C GLU A 55 -20.47 -28.96 27.44
N THR A 56 -19.84 -29.08 26.28
CA THR A 56 -19.23 -30.33 25.81
C THR A 56 -17.99 -30.70 26.64
N LEU A 57 -17.15 -29.72 27.00
CA LEU A 57 -16.02 -29.93 27.90
C LEU A 57 -16.50 -30.34 29.31
N GLN A 58 -17.55 -29.70 29.81
CA GLN A 58 -18.18 -30.07 31.08
C GLN A 58 -18.73 -31.51 31.06
N HIS A 59 -19.33 -31.93 29.94
CA HIS A 59 -19.79 -33.30 29.77
C HIS A 59 -18.63 -34.30 29.72
N CYS A 60 -17.50 -33.96 29.08
CA CYS A 60 -16.27 -34.77 29.11
C CYS A 60 -15.74 -34.95 30.55
N LEU A 61 -15.80 -33.90 31.36
CA LEU A 61 -15.41 -33.99 32.77
C LEU A 61 -16.35 -34.89 33.58
N VAL A 62 -17.66 -34.68 33.48
CA VAL A 62 -18.63 -35.36 34.36
C VAL A 62 -18.81 -36.83 33.99
N GLU A 63 -18.98 -37.14 32.70
CA GLU A 63 -19.34 -38.50 32.26
C GLU A 63 -18.11 -39.33 31.87
N HIS A 64 -17.04 -38.68 31.39
CA HIS A 64 -15.83 -39.37 30.95
C HIS A 64 -14.64 -39.19 31.92
N GLN A 65 -14.80 -38.39 32.99
CA GLN A 65 -13.76 -38.12 34.00
C GLN A 65 -12.48 -37.57 33.40
N VAL A 66 -12.59 -36.78 32.32
CA VAL A 66 -11.46 -36.12 31.65
C VAL A 66 -11.60 -34.62 31.79
N ASP A 67 -10.69 -34.01 32.55
CA ASP A 67 -10.53 -32.56 32.59
C ASP A 67 -9.51 -32.12 31.54
N LEU A 68 -10.00 -31.61 30.41
CA LEU A 68 -9.14 -31.17 29.31
C LEU A 68 -8.32 -29.93 29.67
N VAL A 69 -8.79 -29.10 30.61
CA VAL A 69 -8.04 -27.92 31.09
C VAL A 69 -6.83 -28.38 31.90
N GLU A 70 -6.98 -29.42 32.72
CA GLU A 70 -5.85 -30.03 33.43
C GLU A 70 -4.87 -30.70 32.47
N VAL A 71 -5.33 -31.35 31.40
CA VAL A 71 -4.44 -31.94 30.38
C VAL A 71 -3.61 -30.84 29.68
N VAL A 72 -4.25 -29.73 29.28
CA VAL A 72 -3.58 -28.56 28.70
C VAL A 72 -2.51 -28.00 29.65
N LYS A 73 -2.86 -27.81 30.93
CA LYS A 73 -1.91 -27.28 31.93
C LYS A 73 -0.78 -28.25 32.24
N LYS A 74 -1.08 -29.54 32.40
CA LYS A 74 -0.09 -30.58 32.71
C LYS A 74 0.96 -30.71 31.62
N HIS A 75 0.54 -30.64 30.35
CA HIS A 75 1.43 -30.80 29.20
C HIS A 75 1.89 -29.48 28.57
N LYS A 76 1.49 -28.32 29.13
CA LYS A 76 1.83 -26.98 28.64
C LYS A 76 1.53 -26.78 27.16
N LEU A 77 0.32 -27.19 26.75
CA LEU A 77 -0.10 -27.08 25.36
C LEU A 77 -0.38 -25.62 24.98
N ASP A 78 0.12 -25.22 23.82
CA ASP A 78 -0.30 -24.01 23.10
C ASP A 78 -1.49 -24.32 22.17
N ASP A 79 -1.97 -23.33 21.41
CA ASP A 79 -3.10 -23.46 20.48
C ASP A 79 -2.94 -24.66 19.53
N TYR A 80 -1.74 -24.79 18.97
CA TYR A 80 -1.41 -25.89 18.06
C TYR A 80 -1.38 -27.25 18.78
N GLY A 81 -0.81 -27.30 19.99
CA GLY A 81 -0.80 -28.51 20.83
C GLY A 81 -2.19 -28.97 21.22
N TYR A 82 -3.11 -28.05 21.50
CA TYR A 82 -4.51 -28.36 21.80
C TYR A 82 -5.27 -28.87 20.57
N ILE A 83 -5.10 -28.22 19.41
CA ILE A 83 -5.69 -28.67 18.13
C ILE A 83 -5.25 -30.10 17.82
N LYS A 84 -3.94 -30.37 17.91
CA LYS A 84 -3.37 -31.71 17.70
C LYS A 84 -3.96 -32.74 18.69
N MET A 85 -4.13 -32.37 19.96
CA MET A 85 -4.75 -33.24 20.96
C MET A 85 -6.20 -33.59 20.60
N ILE A 86 -7.03 -32.60 20.24
CA ILE A 86 -8.44 -32.82 19.88
C ILE A 86 -8.54 -33.73 18.64
N ASN A 87 -7.75 -33.46 17.60
CA ASN A 87 -7.73 -34.26 16.39
C ASN A 87 -7.22 -35.69 16.65
N TYR A 88 -6.21 -35.85 17.51
CA TYR A 88 -5.74 -37.17 17.94
C TYR A 88 -6.84 -37.96 18.64
N ILE A 89 -7.55 -37.36 19.60
CA ILE A 89 -8.63 -38.04 20.35
C ILE A 89 -9.73 -38.50 19.40
N ARG A 90 -10.12 -37.66 18.43
CA ARG A 90 -11.16 -38.00 17.45
C ARG A 90 -10.71 -39.07 16.44
N THR A 91 -9.46 -38.99 15.97
CA THR A 91 -8.91 -39.91 14.96
C THR A 91 -8.68 -41.29 15.55
N GLU A 92 -8.03 -41.36 16.72
CA GLU A 92 -7.65 -42.62 17.37
C GLU A 92 -8.78 -43.19 18.25
N LYS A 93 -9.87 -42.44 18.44
CA LYS A 93 -11.01 -42.80 19.31
C LYS A 93 -10.58 -43.25 20.69
N CYS A 94 -9.68 -42.46 21.29
CA CYS A 94 -9.08 -42.77 22.58
C CYS A 94 -10.15 -42.79 23.69
N SER A 95 -10.01 -43.71 24.65
CA SER A 95 -10.81 -43.65 25.88
C SER A 95 -10.26 -42.58 26.83
N GLY A 96 -11.14 -41.95 27.61
CA GLY A 96 -10.73 -40.92 28.57
C GLY A 96 -9.65 -41.38 29.57
N GLN A 97 -9.67 -42.66 29.96
CA GLN A 97 -8.66 -43.26 30.85
C GLN A 97 -7.25 -43.30 30.23
N SER A 98 -7.16 -43.34 28.90
CA SER A 98 -5.89 -43.38 28.17
C SER A 98 -5.19 -42.02 28.17
N LEU A 99 -5.93 -40.91 28.30
CA LEU A 99 -5.38 -39.55 28.37
C LEU A 99 -4.86 -39.23 29.78
N SER A 100 -5.55 -39.67 30.83
CA SER A 100 -5.17 -39.41 32.21
C SER A 100 -3.89 -40.14 32.66
N THR A 101 -3.48 -41.17 31.92
CA THR A 101 -2.31 -42.02 32.23
C THR A 101 -1.04 -41.64 31.46
N LEU A 102 -1.07 -40.56 30.68
CA LEU A 102 0.07 -40.14 29.85
C LEU A 102 1.28 -39.62 30.66
N PRO A 103 2.52 -40.00 30.28
CA PRO A 103 3.75 -39.47 30.90
C PRO A 103 3.92 -37.97 30.61
N GLU A 104 4.45 -37.21 31.57
CA GLU A 104 4.65 -35.75 31.42
C GLU A 104 5.61 -35.36 30.28
N CYS A 105 6.53 -36.25 29.88
CA CYS A 105 7.59 -35.94 28.92
C CYS A 105 7.37 -36.50 27.50
N SER A 106 6.21 -37.10 27.21
CA SER A 106 5.90 -37.61 25.87
C SER A 106 4.41 -37.58 25.60
N ILE A 107 3.98 -36.77 24.62
CA ILE A 107 2.59 -36.71 24.18
C ILE A 107 2.42 -37.52 22.87
N PRO A 108 1.34 -38.28 22.71
CA PRO A 108 1.16 -39.14 21.54
C PRO A 108 0.76 -38.37 20.27
N TRP A 109 0.48 -37.08 20.36
CA TRP A 109 0.02 -36.22 19.26
C TRP A 109 1.06 -35.19 18.78
N GLU A 110 2.36 -35.50 18.84
CA GLU A 110 3.40 -34.60 18.30
C GLU A 110 3.39 -34.52 16.76
N SER A 111 2.97 -35.59 16.09
CA SER A 111 2.93 -35.71 14.63
C SER A 111 2.12 -34.59 13.96
N ASP A 112 2.64 -34.05 12.86
CA ASP A 112 1.96 -33.00 12.08
C ASP A 112 0.73 -33.52 11.34
N GLU A 113 0.50 -34.83 11.29
CA GLU A 113 -0.75 -35.39 10.75
C GLU A 113 -1.99 -34.93 11.52
N TYR A 114 -1.84 -34.65 12.82
CA TYR A 114 -2.91 -34.16 13.68
C TYR A 114 -3.17 -32.65 13.56
N MET A 115 -2.46 -31.96 12.67
CA MET A 115 -2.82 -30.60 12.25
C MET A 115 -4.01 -30.57 11.29
N ARG A 116 -4.37 -31.72 10.70
CA ARG A 116 -5.53 -31.82 9.82
C ARG A 116 -6.78 -32.10 10.66
N PRO A 117 -7.86 -31.30 10.52
CA PRO A 117 -9.09 -31.53 11.27
C PRO A 117 -9.63 -32.94 11.07
N ALA A 118 -9.79 -33.69 12.15
CA ALA A 118 -10.39 -35.02 12.13
C ALA A 118 -11.91 -34.95 11.85
N LEU A 119 -12.52 -33.81 12.20
CA LEU A 119 -13.89 -33.44 11.89
C LEU A 119 -13.86 -32.05 11.25
N GLN A 120 -14.45 -31.91 10.06
CA GLN A 120 -14.56 -30.63 9.37
C GLN A 120 -15.44 -29.68 10.17
N ASP A 121 -15.00 -28.43 10.34
CA ASP A 121 -15.68 -27.37 11.10
C ASP A 121 -15.94 -27.72 12.58
N ASP A 122 -15.05 -28.48 13.22
CA ASP A 122 -15.19 -28.85 14.64
C ASP A 122 -15.12 -27.63 15.56
N PRO A 123 -16.22 -27.29 16.26
CA PRO A 123 -16.26 -26.11 17.13
C PRO A 123 -15.28 -26.19 18.31
N LEU A 124 -14.85 -27.40 18.70
CA LEU A 124 -13.84 -27.55 19.75
C LEU A 124 -12.44 -27.07 19.30
N LEU A 125 -12.16 -26.99 17.99
CA LEU A 125 -10.87 -26.48 17.48
C LEU A 125 -10.81 -24.95 17.48
N GLN A 126 -11.94 -24.27 17.68
CA GLN A 126 -12.05 -22.81 17.66
C GLN A 126 -12.11 -22.20 19.07
N ILE A 127 -11.88 -23.01 20.12
CA ILE A 127 -11.89 -22.53 21.50
C ILE A 127 -10.60 -21.77 21.78
N ASP A 128 -10.74 -20.55 22.30
CA ASP A 128 -9.63 -19.76 22.82
C ASP A 128 -9.09 -20.41 24.11
N LEU A 129 -7.82 -20.84 24.07
CA LEU A 129 -7.16 -21.49 25.20
C LEU A 129 -6.84 -20.56 26.35
N GLU A 130 -6.63 -19.27 26.07
CA GLU A 130 -6.42 -18.27 27.11
C GLU A 130 -7.71 -18.10 27.91
N GLU A 131 -8.86 -17.95 27.22
CA GLU A 131 -10.18 -17.89 27.87
C GLU A 131 -10.51 -19.19 28.63
N LEU A 132 -10.22 -20.34 28.03
CA LEU A 132 -10.45 -21.66 28.64
C LEU A 132 -9.65 -21.86 29.94
N CYS A 133 -8.40 -21.35 29.99
CA CYS A 133 -7.53 -21.50 31.16
C CYS A 133 -7.77 -20.43 32.25
N GLU A 134 -8.32 -19.27 31.89
CA GLU A 134 -8.59 -18.13 32.79
C GLU A 134 -9.93 -18.21 33.55
N GLY A 135 -10.82 -19.14 33.18
CA GLY A 135 -12.15 -19.31 33.76
C GLY A 135 -12.18 -19.53 35.28
N LYS A 136 -12.38 -18.46 36.06
CA LYS A 136 -13.00 -18.52 37.40
C LYS A 136 -14.52 -18.60 37.25
N GLY A 137 -15.08 -19.81 37.31
CA GLY A 137 -16.48 -19.99 37.71
C GLY A 137 -17.41 -20.91 36.91
N ILE A 138 -16.94 -22.01 36.31
CA ILE A 138 -17.86 -23.03 35.73
C ILE A 138 -17.91 -24.33 36.58
N LEU A 139 -17.03 -24.49 37.56
CA LEU A 139 -16.98 -25.68 38.43
C LEU A 139 -17.00 -25.29 39.92
N ALA A 140 -18.19 -25.00 40.45
CA ALA A 140 -18.41 -24.87 41.89
C ALA A 140 -19.45 -25.91 42.36
N GLY A 141 -18.96 -27.09 42.75
CA GLY A 141 -19.67 -27.94 43.72
C GLY A 141 -19.36 -27.47 45.14
N PRO A 142 -20.28 -27.62 46.12
CA PRO A 142 -20.08 -27.04 47.44
C PRO A 142 -19.16 -27.92 48.28
N SER A 143 -18.03 -27.38 48.73
CA SER A 143 -17.34 -27.94 49.90
C SER A 143 -16.54 -26.90 50.67
N THR A 144 -16.62 -27.07 51.98
CA THR A 144 -16.26 -26.20 53.10
C THR A 144 -14.77 -26.13 53.43
N GLY A 145 -14.30 -24.94 53.81
CA GLY A 145 -13.32 -24.74 54.90
C GLY A 145 -11.89 -24.37 54.50
N GLY A 146 -11.33 -23.35 55.18
CA GLY A 146 -9.87 -23.14 55.31
C GLY A 146 -9.36 -21.71 55.16
N GLN A 147 -9.31 -20.96 56.26
CA GLN A 147 -8.71 -19.62 56.34
C GLN A 147 -7.16 -19.72 56.45
N CYS A 148 -6.39 -19.27 55.44
CA CYS A 148 -5.00 -18.77 55.63
C CYS A 148 -4.26 -18.17 54.41
N GLU A 149 -4.90 -17.92 53.24
CA GLU A 149 -4.18 -17.41 52.03
C GLU A 149 -4.55 -15.99 51.57
N ALA A 150 -5.41 -15.29 52.31
CA ALA A 150 -6.06 -14.06 51.82
C ALA A 150 -5.13 -12.84 51.62
N SER A 151 -4.01 -12.74 52.34
CA SER A 151 -3.17 -11.52 52.31
C SER A 151 -2.18 -11.46 51.14
N ARG A 152 -1.63 -12.59 50.67
CA ARG A 152 -0.73 -12.64 49.49
C ARG A 152 -1.48 -12.59 48.15
N SER A 153 -2.73 -13.06 48.14
CA SER A 153 -3.61 -13.04 46.97
C SER A 153 -4.06 -11.62 46.60
N SER A 154 -4.29 -10.75 47.61
CA SER A 154 -4.76 -9.38 47.39
C SER A 154 -3.74 -8.50 46.65
N ASP A 155 -2.45 -8.61 46.98
CA ASP A 155 -1.39 -7.80 46.33
C ASP A 155 -1.14 -8.24 44.88
N ALA A 156 -1.18 -9.54 44.61
CA ALA A 156 -1.03 -10.07 43.25
C ALA A 156 -2.23 -9.72 42.35
N LEU A 157 -3.44 -9.66 42.92
CA LEU A 157 -4.63 -9.18 42.23
C LEU A 157 -4.54 -7.69 41.91
N LEU A 158 -4.00 -6.89 42.84
CA LEU A 158 -3.83 -5.45 42.66
C LEU A 158 -2.83 -5.13 41.54
N GLN A 159 -1.70 -5.84 41.47
CA GLN A 159 -0.73 -5.70 40.39
C GLN A 159 -1.28 -6.12 39.03
N ARG A 160 -2.08 -7.19 38.97
CA ARG A 160 -2.76 -7.61 37.73
C ARG A 160 -3.81 -6.60 37.28
N ALA A 161 -4.56 -6.01 38.21
CA ALA A 161 -5.53 -4.97 37.90
C ALA A 161 -4.85 -3.72 37.33
N GLN A 162 -3.74 -3.27 37.94
CA GLN A 162 -2.95 -2.14 37.44
C GLN A 162 -2.37 -2.40 36.04
N ALA A 163 -1.82 -3.59 35.81
CA ALA A 163 -1.28 -3.95 34.49
C ALA A 163 -2.39 -4.07 33.42
N ALA A 164 -3.59 -4.52 33.79
CA ALA A 164 -4.74 -4.56 32.90
C ALA A 164 -5.26 -3.16 32.59
N GLU A 165 -5.29 -2.26 33.58
CA GLU A 165 -5.66 -0.86 33.42
C GLU A 165 -4.70 -0.12 32.48
N GLU A 166 -3.38 -0.32 32.62
CA GLU A 166 -2.39 0.24 31.68
C GLU A 166 -2.53 -0.29 30.26
N ARG A 167 -2.90 -1.57 30.09
CA ARG A 167 -3.16 -2.14 28.76
C ARG A 167 -4.43 -1.56 28.15
N ALA A 168 -5.51 -1.48 28.94
CA ALA A 168 -6.77 -0.87 28.51
C ALA A 168 -6.56 0.58 28.08
N GLN A 169 -5.79 1.35 28.86
CA GLN A 169 -5.49 2.75 28.54
C GLN A 169 -4.69 2.90 27.23
N ARG A 170 -3.69 2.03 26.99
CA ARG A 170 -2.95 2.01 25.72
C ARG A 170 -3.84 1.65 24.52
N THR A 171 -4.76 0.71 24.71
CA THR A 171 -5.72 0.31 23.66
C THR A 171 -6.75 1.42 23.39
N GLU A 172 -7.24 2.10 24.43
CA GLU A 172 -8.12 3.27 24.28
C GLU A 172 -7.44 4.41 23.53
N GLU A 173 -6.17 4.70 23.83
CA GLU A 173 -5.38 5.69 23.08
C GLU A 173 -5.17 5.29 21.62
N ALA A 174 -4.92 4.00 21.36
CA ALA A 174 -4.80 3.48 19.99
C ALA A 174 -6.13 3.57 19.22
N LEU A 175 -7.24 3.25 19.89
CA LEU A 175 -8.58 3.36 19.32
C LEU A 175 -8.94 4.83 19.05
N ALA A 176 -8.61 5.74 19.96
CA ALA A 176 -8.83 7.17 19.78
C ALA A 176 -8.05 7.72 18.57
N ARG A 177 -6.79 7.30 18.39
CA ARG A 177 -6.00 7.61 17.19
C ARG A 177 -6.64 7.07 15.92
N ALA A 178 -7.01 5.79 15.91
CA ALA A 178 -7.66 5.17 14.76
C ALA A 178 -9.00 5.82 14.42
N MET A 179 -9.78 6.23 15.42
CA MET A 179 -11.04 6.98 15.23
C MET A 179 -10.80 8.38 14.66
N ASP A 180 -9.74 9.07 15.07
CA ASP A 180 -9.33 10.36 14.51
C ASP A 180 -8.89 10.21 13.04
N ASP A 181 -8.12 9.16 12.73
CA ASP A 181 -7.71 8.83 11.36
C ASP A 181 -8.93 8.52 10.47
N LEU A 182 -9.90 7.76 11.00
CA LEU A 182 -11.15 7.43 10.28
C LEU A 182 -12.04 8.67 10.12
N HIS A 183 -12.03 9.60 11.08
CA HIS A 183 -12.71 10.88 10.97
C HIS A 183 -12.09 11.77 9.91
N LYS A 184 -10.75 11.86 9.86
CA LYS A 184 -10.01 12.56 8.81
C LYS A 184 -10.28 11.95 7.44
N LEU A 185 -10.25 10.62 7.31
CA LEU A 185 -10.59 9.91 6.08
C LEU A 185 -12.04 10.21 5.63
N LYS A 186 -12.97 10.31 6.58
CA LYS A 186 -14.36 10.68 6.31
C LYS A 186 -14.51 12.14 5.87
N LEU A 187 -13.75 13.07 6.45
CA LEU A 187 -13.73 14.47 6.03
C LEU A 187 -13.14 14.62 4.63
N LEU A 188 -12.10 13.86 4.30
CA LEU A 188 -11.55 13.76 2.93
C LEU A 188 -12.62 13.27 1.95
N ALA A 189 -13.33 12.18 2.30
CA ALA A 189 -14.42 11.64 1.49
C ALA A 189 -15.61 12.60 1.34
N GLN A 190 -15.91 13.41 2.36
CA GLN A 190 -16.99 14.41 2.31
C GLN A 190 -16.60 15.67 1.51
N GLY A 191 -15.33 16.07 1.55
CA GLY A 191 -14.80 17.16 0.71
C GLY A 191 -14.87 16.85 -0.79
N LEU A 192 -14.67 15.58 -1.16
CA LEU A 192 -14.77 15.08 -2.53
C LEU A 192 -16.21 15.10 -3.10
N VAL A 193 -17.24 15.05 -2.24
CA VAL A 193 -18.65 14.91 -2.68
C VAL A 193 -19.39 16.25 -2.77
N LEU A 194 -18.96 17.32 -2.09
CA LEU A 194 -19.81 18.52 -1.87
C LEU A 194 -19.32 19.84 -2.47
N ASN A 195 -18.11 19.95 -3.03
CA ASN A 195 -17.61 21.22 -3.58
C ASN A 195 -18.04 21.50 -5.04
N ALA A 196 -19.36 21.45 -5.26
CA ALA A 196 -20.00 22.11 -6.38
C ALA A 196 -20.32 23.57 -6.00
N ASP A 197 -19.47 24.48 -6.49
CA ASP A 197 -19.71 25.92 -6.74
C ASP A 197 -19.27 26.90 -5.65
N VAL A 198 -18.11 27.55 -5.88
CA VAL A 198 -17.94 29.02 -5.91
C VAL A 198 -16.74 29.34 -6.82
N GLY A 199 -16.82 30.41 -7.62
CA GLY A 199 -15.76 30.83 -8.54
C GLY A 199 -15.00 32.10 -8.12
N ARG A 200 -13.73 32.20 -8.56
CA ARG A 200 -12.85 33.37 -8.83
C ARG A 200 -11.40 32.83 -8.88
N GLY A 201 -10.39 33.42 -9.51
CA GLY A 201 -10.18 34.60 -10.35
C GLY A 201 -8.67 34.62 -10.64
N THR A 202 -8.25 34.88 -11.88
CA THR A 202 -6.90 34.64 -12.40
C THR A 202 -5.86 35.65 -11.92
N GLY A 203 -4.89 35.21 -11.10
CA GLY A 203 -3.61 35.88 -10.86
C GLY A 203 -2.47 35.24 -11.65
N SER A 204 -1.32 35.93 -11.73
CA SER A 204 -0.13 35.52 -12.49
C SER A 204 0.82 34.61 -11.68
N LEU A 205 0.40 34.16 -10.50
CA LEU A 205 1.10 33.18 -9.67
C LEU A 205 0.48 31.80 -9.96
N GLY A 206 1.28 30.73 -9.94
CA GLY A 206 0.76 29.38 -10.19
C GLY A 206 -0.39 29.04 -9.24
N ALA A 207 -1.40 28.30 -9.72
CA ALA A 207 -2.62 28.03 -8.96
C ALA A 207 -2.37 27.36 -7.60
N VAL A 208 -1.28 26.60 -7.45
CA VAL A 208 -0.85 26.00 -6.18
C VAL A 208 -0.33 27.05 -5.18
N ALA A 209 0.44 28.03 -5.65
CA ALA A 209 0.97 29.09 -4.80
C ALA A 209 -0.13 29.98 -4.21
N GLU A 210 -1.27 30.09 -4.93
CA GLU A 210 -2.44 30.86 -4.51
C GLU A 210 -3.37 30.09 -3.53
N LEU A 211 -3.13 28.79 -3.28
CA LEU A 211 -3.92 28.01 -2.32
C LEU A 211 -3.73 28.52 -0.89
N ARG A 212 -4.84 28.61 -0.16
CA ARG A 212 -4.81 28.94 1.28
C ARG A 212 -4.37 27.73 2.09
N GLU A 213 -3.75 27.95 3.26
CA GLU A 213 -3.28 26.86 4.13
C GLU A 213 -4.39 25.85 4.47
N ASP A 214 -5.63 26.30 4.67
CA ASP A 214 -6.79 25.44 4.98
C ASP A 214 -7.24 24.58 3.79
N GLU A 215 -6.99 25.03 2.56
CA GLU A 215 -7.33 24.28 1.34
C GLU A 215 -6.31 23.19 1.02
N ASP A 216 -5.09 23.32 1.53
CA ASP A 216 -3.95 22.43 1.27
C ASP A 216 -3.57 21.54 2.47
N GLU A 217 -4.25 21.74 3.61
CA GLU A 217 -3.98 21.01 4.87
C GLU A 217 -4.15 19.50 4.68
N ALA A 218 -5.19 19.07 3.96
CA ALA A 218 -5.45 17.67 3.65
C ALA A 218 -4.27 17.00 2.94
N TYR A 219 -3.69 17.69 1.96
CA TYR A 219 -2.53 17.23 1.20
C TYR A 219 -1.33 17.04 2.13
N PHE A 220 -0.92 18.07 2.87
CA PHE A 220 0.28 17.97 3.73
C PHE A 220 0.10 17.04 4.94
N SER A 221 -1.12 16.92 5.45
CA SER A 221 -1.48 16.00 6.52
C SER A 221 -1.29 14.55 6.09
N SER A 222 -1.64 14.21 4.84
CA SER A 222 -1.41 12.86 4.29
C SER A 222 0.07 12.48 4.32
N TYR A 223 0.95 13.40 3.90
CA TYR A 223 2.40 13.23 3.94
C TYR A 223 2.99 13.26 5.36
N GLY A 224 2.21 13.58 6.39
CA GLY A 224 2.65 13.47 7.78
C GLY A 224 2.71 12.02 8.28
N HIS A 225 2.05 11.10 7.58
CA HIS A 225 1.95 9.71 7.97
C HIS A 225 3.15 8.88 7.46
N TYR A 226 3.75 8.06 8.33
CA TYR A 226 4.97 7.30 8.01
C TYR A 226 4.79 6.29 6.87
N SER A 227 3.58 5.76 6.66
CA SER A 227 3.32 4.71 5.68
C SER A 227 3.61 5.14 4.25
N ILE A 228 3.30 6.40 3.90
CA ILE A 228 3.59 6.96 2.56
C ILE A 228 5.10 7.03 2.35
N HIS A 229 5.84 7.48 3.37
CA HIS A 229 7.31 7.50 3.33
C HIS A 229 7.91 6.11 3.27
N GLU A 230 7.32 5.12 3.94
CA GLU A 230 7.77 3.74 3.87
C GLU A 230 7.61 3.15 2.46
N GLU A 231 6.47 3.40 1.79
CA GLU A 231 6.26 3.00 0.40
C GLU A 231 7.29 3.66 -0.54
N MET A 232 7.44 4.98 -0.41
CA MET A 232 8.42 5.76 -1.17
C MET A 232 9.87 5.29 -0.97
N LEU A 233 10.26 4.95 0.26
CA LEU A 233 11.61 4.47 0.58
C LEU A 233 11.86 3.02 0.15
N LYS A 234 10.82 2.17 0.16
CA LYS A 234 10.90 0.79 -0.35
C LYS A 234 10.92 0.71 -1.86
N ASP A 235 10.47 1.75 -2.57
CA ASP A 235 10.69 1.92 -4.00
C ASP A 235 12.18 2.15 -4.29
N LYS A 236 12.88 1.05 -4.58
CA LYS A 236 14.30 1.06 -4.92
C LYS A 236 14.58 1.75 -6.25
N VAL A 237 13.73 1.55 -7.26
CA VAL A 237 13.94 2.16 -8.58
C VAL A 237 13.97 3.68 -8.43
N ARG A 238 13.01 4.24 -7.70
CA ARG A 238 13.00 5.67 -7.33
C ARG A 238 14.25 6.04 -6.54
N THR A 239 14.41 5.46 -5.35
CA THR A 239 15.35 5.95 -4.34
C THR A 239 16.81 5.75 -4.76
N GLU A 240 17.11 4.62 -5.41
CA GLU A 240 18.46 4.32 -5.90
C GLU A 240 18.82 5.14 -7.12
N SER A 241 17.87 5.51 -8.00
CA SER A 241 18.18 6.39 -9.14
C SER A 241 18.66 7.78 -8.69
N TYR A 242 18.00 8.38 -7.70
CA TYR A 242 18.48 9.64 -7.10
C TYR A 242 19.83 9.47 -6.40
N ARG A 243 20.00 8.41 -5.61
CA ARG A 243 21.28 8.10 -4.94
C ARG A 243 22.41 7.97 -5.95
N ASP A 244 22.19 7.16 -6.98
CA ASP A 244 23.20 6.79 -7.97
C ASP A 244 23.54 8.01 -8.83
N PHE A 245 22.57 8.85 -9.19
CA PHE A 245 22.86 10.13 -9.83
C PHE A 245 23.83 10.97 -8.99
N MET A 246 23.57 11.13 -7.69
CA MET A 246 24.43 11.94 -6.82
C MET A 246 25.80 11.30 -6.57
N TYR A 247 25.85 9.98 -6.37
CA TYR A 247 27.07 9.26 -6.00
C TYR A 247 27.98 8.95 -7.18
N LEU A 248 27.42 8.76 -8.37
CA LEU A 248 28.18 8.58 -9.59
C LEU A 248 28.65 9.90 -10.20
N ASN A 249 28.10 11.05 -9.76
CA ASN A 249 28.47 12.38 -10.23
C ASN A 249 28.82 13.34 -9.08
N PRO A 250 29.75 12.98 -8.17
CA PRO A 250 30.09 13.81 -7.02
C PRO A 250 30.64 15.18 -7.41
N GLU A 251 31.23 15.33 -8.60
CA GLU A 251 31.69 16.60 -9.16
C GLU A 251 30.58 17.63 -9.39
N VAL A 252 29.34 17.16 -9.60
CA VAL A 252 28.16 18.04 -9.72
C VAL A 252 27.86 18.67 -8.36
N PHE A 253 27.96 17.89 -7.28
CA PHE A 253 27.54 18.29 -5.93
C PHE A 253 28.66 18.89 -5.07
N LYS A 254 29.92 18.56 -5.36
CA LYS A 254 31.05 18.95 -4.51
C LYS A 254 31.13 20.46 -4.32
N ASP A 255 31.20 20.88 -3.06
CA ASP A 255 31.30 22.28 -2.64
C ASP A 255 30.11 23.18 -3.05
N LYS A 256 29.00 22.58 -3.52
CA LYS A 256 27.77 23.28 -3.93
C LYS A 256 26.76 23.46 -2.79
N VAL A 257 25.89 24.46 -2.94
CA VAL A 257 24.70 24.64 -2.10
C VAL A 257 23.49 24.00 -2.79
N VAL A 258 22.86 23.04 -2.12
CA VAL A 258 21.74 22.25 -2.67
C VAL A 258 20.45 22.60 -1.94
N LEU A 259 19.36 22.78 -2.68
CA LEU A 259 18.00 22.86 -2.15
C LEU A 259 17.25 21.57 -2.47
N ASP A 260 16.65 20.95 -1.45
CA ASP A 260 15.79 19.77 -1.55
C ASP A 260 14.34 20.22 -1.30
N VAL A 261 13.54 20.32 -2.36
CA VAL A 261 12.15 20.83 -2.31
C VAL A 261 11.20 19.66 -2.07
N GLY A 262 10.49 19.68 -0.94
CA GLY A 262 9.69 18.56 -0.45
C GLY A 262 10.58 17.45 0.08
N CYS A 263 11.46 17.78 1.04
CA CYS A 263 12.51 16.86 1.46
C CYS A 263 12.00 15.60 2.19
N GLY A 264 10.74 15.60 2.67
CA GLY A 264 10.12 14.51 3.42
C GLY A 264 10.99 14.06 4.58
N THR A 265 11.41 12.79 4.56
CA THR A 265 12.32 12.18 5.56
C THR A 265 13.76 12.68 5.50
N GLY A 266 14.11 13.52 4.52
CA GLY A 266 15.46 14.06 4.31
C GLY A 266 16.42 13.10 3.60
N ILE A 267 15.92 12.01 3.00
CA ILE A 267 16.77 10.99 2.37
C ILE A 267 17.61 11.56 1.21
N LEU A 268 17.01 12.37 0.34
CA LEU A 268 17.71 13.00 -0.79
C LEU A 268 18.71 14.04 -0.30
N SER A 269 18.33 14.83 0.70
CA SER A 269 19.25 15.74 1.39
C SER A 269 20.50 15.03 1.93
N MET A 270 20.33 13.86 2.55
CA MET A 270 21.45 13.07 3.06
C MET A 270 22.33 12.49 1.94
N PHE A 271 21.77 12.08 0.81
CA PHE A 271 22.55 11.67 -0.35
C PHE A 271 23.38 12.83 -0.91
N ALA A 272 22.79 14.01 -1.08
CA ALA A 272 23.51 15.20 -1.56
C ALA A 272 24.67 15.59 -0.62
N ALA A 273 24.43 15.55 0.70
CA ALA A 273 25.48 15.81 1.70
C ALA A 273 26.64 14.81 1.61
N ARG A 274 26.34 13.51 1.40
CA ARG A 274 27.35 12.46 1.21
C ARG A 274 28.08 12.56 -0.13
N ALA A 275 27.41 13.05 -1.17
CA ALA A 275 28.01 13.33 -2.48
C ALA A 275 28.99 14.52 -2.47
N GLY A 276 29.02 15.30 -1.38
CA GLY A 276 30.01 16.36 -1.19
C GLY A 276 29.45 17.78 -1.17
N ALA A 277 28.12 17.96 -1.18
CA ALA A 277 27.48 19.27 -1.08
C ALA A 277 27.95 20.08 0.13
N LYS A 278 28.44 21.30 -0.08
CA LYS A 278 28.89 22.20 1.00
C LYS A 278 27.80 22.40 2.04
N MET A 279 26.57 22.59 1.58
CA MET A 279 25.38 22.79 2.38
C MET A 279 24.18 22.21 1.63
N VAL A 280 23.25 21.62 2.36
CA VAL A 280 21.96 21.16 1.84
C VAL A 280 20.86 21.79 2.67
N ILE A 281 19.86 22.37 2.01
CA ILE A 281 18.68 22.96 2.64
C ILE A 281 17.49 22.12 2.21
N GLY A 282 16.88 21.39 3.14
CA GLY A 282 15.62 20.68 2.89
C GLY A 282 14.43 21.53 3.34
N VAL A 283 13.42 21.66 2.50
CA VAL A 283 12.17 22.36 2.82
C VAL A 283 11.02 21.38 2.69
N ASP A 284 10.19 21.28 3.73
CA ASP A 284 8.96 20.50 3.70
C ASP A 284 7.92 21.12 4.64
N GLN A 285 6.66 21.16 4.22
CA GLN A 285 5.57 21.70 5.03
C GLN A 285 5.04 20.69 6.04
N SER A 286 5.14 19.40 5.74
CA SER A 286 4.56 18.33 6.54
C SER A 286 5.29 18.13 7.87
N GLU A 287 4.59 17.57 8.85
CA GLU A 287 5.12 17.30 10.20
C GLU A 287 6.26 16.27 10.19
N ILE A 288 6.39 15.47 9.12
CA ILE A 288 7.50 14.50 8.95
C ILE A 288 8.88 15.13 9.08
N ILE A 289 8.98 16.44 8.83
CA ILE A 289 10.25 17.17 8.89
C ILE A 289 10.88 17.11 10.28
N TYR A 290 10.09 16.99 11.36
CA TYR A 290 10.64 16.86 12.71
C TYR A 290 11.37 15.53 12.88
N GLN A 291 10.82 14.45 12.36
CA GLN A 291 11.49 13.15 12.30
C GLN A 291 12.70 13.22 11.37
N ALA A 292 12.61 13.93 10.23
CA ALA A 292 13.76 14.15 9.35
C ALA A 292 14.92 14.85 10.08
N MET A 293 14.65 15.81 10.96
CA MET A 293 15.68 16.46 11.79
C MET A 293 16.37 15.45 12.74
N ASP A 294 15.60 14.54 13.35
CA ASP A 294 16.16 13.48 14.20
C ASP A 294 16.98 12.46 13.38
N ILE A 295 16.52 12.11 12.19
CA ILE A 295 17.22 11.22 11.25
C ILE A 295 18.56 11.82 10.83
N VAL A 296 18.58 13.10 10.43
CA VAL A 296 19.80 13.83 10.03
C VAL A 296 20.81 13.88 11.19
N ARG A 297 20.35 14.17 12.41
CA ARG A 297 21.20 14.18 13.62
C ARG A 297 21.75 12.80 13.95
N SER A 298 20.93 11.75 13.85
CA SER A 298 21.35 10.37 14.08
C SER A 298 22.44 9.90 13.11
N ASN A 299 22.40 10.43 11.87
CA ASN A 299 23.40 10.17 10.83
C ASN A 299 24.60 11.14 10.85
N GLN A 300 24.69 12.04 11.85
CA GLN A 300 25.77 13.02 12.01
C GLN A 300 25.93 13.97 10.81
N LEU A 301 24.82 14.36 10.17
CA LEU A 301 24.80 15.24 9.01
C LEU A 301 24.27 16.65 9.30
N GLN A 302 23.93 16.96 10.56
CA GLN A 302 23.33 18.24 10.96
C GLN A 302 24.20 19.47 10.67
N ASP A 303 25.51 19.31 10.56
CA ASP A 303 26.43 20.41 10.24
C ASP A 303 26.40 20.80 8.75
N ARG A 304 25.82 19.94 7.90
CA ARG A 304 25.70 20.15 6.44
C ARG A 304 24.26 20.27 5.97
N VAL A 305 23.33 19.58 6.62
CA VAL A 305 21.91 19.52 6.24
C VAL A 305 21.10 20.38 7.20
N THR A 306 20.49 21.45 6.68
CA THR A 306 19.54 22.31 7.40
C THR A 306 18.13 22.05 6.91
N LEU A 307 17.20 21.72 7.80
CA LEU A 307 15.79 21.48 7.44
C LEU A 307 14.91 22.64 7.90
N ILE A 308 14.00 23.08 7.04
CA ILE A 308 13.10 24.21 7.28
C ILE A 308 11.67 23.75 7.08
N LYS A 309 10.85 23.85 8.13
CA LYS A 309 9.42 23.58 8.03
C LYS A 309 8.72 24.74 7.34
N GLY A 310 7.98 24.47 6.28
CA GLY A 310 7.22 25.48 5.56
C GLY A 310 6.96 25.12 4.10
N ARG A 311 6.03 25.83 3.47
CA ARG A 311 5.88 25.88 2.01
C ARG A 311 7.05 26.61 1.37
N ILE A 312 7.57 26.12 0.23
CA ILE A 312 8.70 26.75 -0.45
C ILE A 312 8.39 28.18 -0.92
N GLU A 313 7.11 28.46 -1.15
CA GLU A 313 6.53 29.75 -1.54
C GLU A 313 6.55 30.79 -0.39
N GLU A 314 6.70 30.34 0.85
CA GLU A 314 6.54 31.18 2.05
C GLU A 314 7.80 31.27 2.89
N VAL A 315 8.64 30.24 2.85
CA VAL A 315 9.90 30.23 3.61
C VAL A 315 10.94 31.15 2.97
N LYS A 316 11.81 31.69 3.82
CA LYS A 316 13.01 32.40 3.40
C LYS A 316 14.23 31.52 3.64
N LEU A 317 14.96 31.20 2.58
CA LEU A 317 16.20 30.44 2.69
C LEU A 317 17.30 31.26 3.41
N PRO A 318 18.23 30.59 4.12
CA PRO A 318 19.37 31.25 4.77
C PRO A 318 20.42 31.77 3.77
N VAL A 319 20.21 31.54 2.47
CA VAL A 319 21.08 31.97 1.37
C VAL A 319 20.23 32.67 0.31
N GLU A 320 20.85 33.54 -0.47
CA GLU A 320 20.16 34.25 -1.57
C GLU A 320 19.92 33.32 -2.77
N LYS A 321 20.90 32.47 -3.09
CA LYS A 321 20.87 31.55 -4.24
C LYS A 321 21.45 30.18 -3.88
N VAL A 322 20.99 29.17 -4.61
CA VAL A 322 21.48 27.79 -4.57
C VAL A 322 22.04 27.37 -5.93
N ASP A 323 23.01 26.45 -5.93
CA ASP A 323 23.61 25.94 -7.16
C ASP A 323 22.75 24.84 -7.79
N ILE A 324 22.10 24.02 -6.96
CA ILE A 324 21.34 22.85 -7.38
C ILE A 324 20.00 22.82 -6.65
N ILE A 325 18.95 22.49 -7.38
CA ILE A 325 17.67 22.06 -6.81
C ILE A 325 17.52 20.57 -7.10
N ILE A 326 17.30 19.78 -6.06
CA ILE A 326 16.84 18.39 -6.16
C ILE A 326 15.42 18.33 -5.64
N SER A 327 14.57 17.54 -6.27
CA SER A 327 13.23 17.30 -5.76
C SER A 327 12.69 16.00 -6.33
N GLU A 328 11.95 15.27 -5.50
CA GLU A 328 11.06 14.22 -5.94
C GLU A 328 9.66 14.81 -5.89
N TRP A 329 9.18 15.25 -7.05
CA TRP A 329 7.94 16.02 -7.22
C TRP A 329 6.89 15.27 -8.02
N MET A 330 7.23 14.07 -8.52
CA MET A 330 6.45 13.41 -9.55
C MET A 330 5.20 12.80 -8.91
N GLY A 331 4.03 13.17 -9.41
CA GLY A 331 2.77 12.53 -9.04
C GLY A 331 2.41 11.39 -9.99
N TYR A 332 1.25 10.77 -9.75
CA TYR A 332 0.61 9.89 -10.74
C TYR A 332 0.42 10.61 -12.08
N PHE A 333 0.58 9.87 -13.19
CA PHE A 333 0.61 10.47 -14.53
C PHE A 333 1.57 11.68 -14.65
N LEU A 334 2.67 11.65 -13.89
CA LEU A 334 3.72 12.68 -13.74
C LEU A 334 3.29 13.99 -13.06
N LEU A 335 2.16 14.56 -13.46
CA LEU A 335 1.76 15.93 -13.11
C LEU A 335 0.70 16.02 -12.01
N PHE A 336 0.17 14.90 -11.51
CA PHE A 336 -0.76 14.88 -10.39
C PHE A 336 -0.12 15.50 -9.14
N GLU A 337 -0.93 16.08 -8.26
CA GLU A 337 -0.54 16.87 -7.07
C GLU A 337 0.18 18.20 -7.38
N SER A 338 0.52 18.48 -8.64
CA SER A 338 1.09 19.74 -9.11
C SER A 338 2.34 20.21 -8.36
N MET A 339 3.10 19.31 -7.73
CA MET A 339 4.30 19.67 -6.96
C MET A 339 5.43 20.25 -7.83
N LEU A 340 5.43 19.97 -9.14
CA LEU A 340 6.33 20.64 -10.08
C LEU A 340 6.18 22.16 -10.02
N ASP A 341 4.99 22.70 -9.73
CA ASP A 341 4.77 24.14 -9.62
C ASP A 341 5.67 24.77 -8.54
N SER A 342 5.75 24.12 -7.39
CA SER A 342 6.60 24.53 -6.27
C SER A 342 8.09 24.41 -6.60
N VAL A 343 8.48 23.40 -7.38
CA VAL A 343 9.86 23.26 -7.87
C VAL A 343 10.21 24.39 -8.85
N LEU A 344 9.30 24.75 -9.76
CA LEU A 344 9.51 25.86 -10.70
C LEU A 344 9.55 27.21 -9.97
N TYR A 345 8.72 27.40 -8.94
CA TYR A 345 8.80 28.57 -8.06
C TYR A 345 10.18 28.67 -7.41
N ALA A 346 10.66 27.57 -6.83
CA ALA A 346 11.99 27.51 -6.20
C ALA A 346 13.12 27.77 -7.20
N ARG A 347 13.00 27.23 -8.43
CA ARG A 347 13.93 27.47 -9.53
C ARG A 347 14.03 28.93 -9.87
N ASP A 348 12.90 29.57 -10.15
CA ASP A 348 12.87 30.94 -10.63
C ASP A 348 13.33 31.92 -9.54
N LEU A 349 13.04 31.63 -8.27
CA LEU A 349 13.41 32.47 -7.15
C LEU A 349 14.85 32.23 -6.65
N TYR A 350 15.23 30.97 -6.42
CA TYR A 350 16.44 30.61 -5.66
C TYR A 350 17.57 30.03 -6.49
N LEU A 351 17.34 29.55 -7.72
CA LEU A 351 18.44 28.98 -8.51
C LEU A 351 19.39 30.09 -9.00
N ALA A 352 20.69 29.86 -8.85
CA ALA A 352 21.75 30.72 -9.38
C ALA A 352 21.82 30.62 -10.92
N GLU A 353 22.40 31.63 -11.56
CA GLU A 353 22.76 31.53 -12.98
C GLU A 353 23.75 30.38 -13.20
N GLY A 354 23.44 29.49 -14.15
CA GLY A 354 24.21 28.27 -14.39
C GLY A 354 23.95 27.14 -13.38
N GLY A 355 23.00 27.31 -12.44
CA GLY A 355 22.51 26.22 -11.61
C GLY A 355 21.61 25.25 -12.38
N SER A 356 21.33 24.10 -11.78
CA SER A 356 20.49 23.06 -12.39
C SER A 356 19.44 22.48 -11.44
N VAL A 357 18.30 22.10 -12.00
CA VAL A 357 17.23 21.32 -11.34
C VAL A 357 17.37 19.85 -11.74
N TYR A 358 17.26 18.95 -10.76
CA TYR A 358 17.26 17.51 -10.95
C TYR A 358 16.02 16.83 -10.32
N PRO A 359 15.39 15.87 -11.02
CA PRO A 359 15.67 15.44 -12.39
C PRO A 359 15.51 16.58 -13.40
N ASP A 360 16.33 16.59 -14.46
CA ASP A 360 16.38 17.69 -15.41
C ASP A 360 15.40 17.51 -16.58
N ARG A 361 15.07 16.26 -16.91
CA ARG A 361 14.13 15.95 -17.99
C ARG A 361 13.18 14.82 -17.62
N CYS A 362 11.94 14.94 -18.09
CA CYS A 362 10.91 13.91 -17.96
C CYS A 362 10.16 13.73 -19.29
N THR A 363 9.56 12.57 -19.49
CA THR A 363 8.65 12.31 -20.63
C THR A 363 7.38 11.62 -20.16
N ILE A 364 6.23 11.98 -20.75
CA ILE A 364 4.97 11.26 -20.59
C ILE A 364 4.72 10.45 -21.86
N SER A 365 4.42 9.17 -21.68
CA SER A 365 4.17 8.21 -22.75
C SER A 365 2.78 7.60 -22.62
N LEU A 366 2.17 7.27 -23.76
CA LEU A 366 0.91 6.52 -23.84
C LEU A 366 1.10 5.19 -24.56
N ALA A 367 0.30 4.19 -24.19
CA ALA A 367 0.13 2.95 -24.95
C ALA A 367 -1.32 2.46 -24.90
N ALA A 368 -1.70 1.58 -25.83
CA ALA A 368 -3.02 0.95 -25.84
C ALA A 368 -2.98 -0.36 -25.05
N VAL A 369 -4.08 -0.66 -24.36
CA VAL A 369 -4.26 -1.86 -23.53
C VAL A 369 -5.44 -2.67 -24.06
N GLY A 370 -5.27 -3.98 -24.18
CA GLY A 370 -6.31 -4.95 -24.49
C GLY A 370 -6.50 -5.91 -23.33
N ASP A 371 -7.33 -5.53 -22.37
CA ASP A 371 -7.69 -6.33 -21.20
C ASP A 371 -9.22 -6.41 -21.07
N THR A 372 -9.80 -7.38 -21.77
CA THR A 372 -11.26 -7.57 -21.85
C THR A 372 -11.84 -8.06 -20.53
N GLU A 373 -11.14 -8.92 -19.80
CA GLU A 373 -11.57 -9.42 -18.49
C GLU A 373 -11.72 -8.26 -17.50
N LYS A 374 -10.70 -7.41 -17.40
CA LYS A 374 -10.74 -6.26 -16.50
C LYS A 374 -11.77 -5.21 -16.90
N HIS A 375 -11.97 -5.02 -18.21
CA HIS A 375 -13.04 -4.15 -18.71
C HIS A 375 -14.41 -4.70 -18.33
N GLN A 376 -14.60 -6.02 -18.46
CA GLN A 376 -15.83 -6.69 -18.07
C GLN A 376 -16.12 -6.50 -16.58
N ASP A 377 -15.12 -6.69 -15.71
CA ASP A 377 -15.29 -6.57 -14.27
C ASP A 377 -15.58 -5.14 -13.79
N ARG A 378 -15.02 -4.12 -14.46
CA ARG A 378 -15.15 -2.72 -14.01
C ARG A 378 -16.24 -1.93 -14.72
N ILE A 379 -16.43 -2.16 -16.01
CA ILE A 379 -17.34 -1.39 -16.86
C ILE A 379 -18.56 -2.24 -17.21
N ALA A 380 -18.38 -3.39 -17.87
CA ALA A 380 -19.52 -4.17 -18.36
C ALA A 380 -20.36 -4.80 -17.24
N PHE A 381 -19.78 -5.05 -16.05
CA PHE A 381 -20.47 -5.49 -14.85
C PHE A 381 -21.75 -4.68 -14.57
N TRP A 382 -21.71 -3.37 -14.79
CA TRP A 382 -22.85 -2.48 -14.54
C TRP A 382 -23.99 -2.64 -15.53
N ASP A 383 -23.79 -3.30 -16.69
CA ASP A 383 -24.88 -3.57 -17.63
C ASP A 383 -25.88 -4.59 -17.07
N ASP A 384 -25.39 -5.55 -16.29
CA ASP A 384 -26.20 -6.60 -15.68
C ASP A 384 -25.61 -7.06 -14.33
N VAL A 385 -26.10 -6.45 -13.25
CA VAL A 385 -25.74 -6.78 -11.88
C VAL A 385 -26.80 -7.74 -11.34
N TYR A 386 -26.54 -9.04 -11.41
CA TYR A 386 -27.46 -10.11 -10.95
C TYR A 386 -28.87 -10.07 -11.59
N GLY A 387 -28.98 -9.72 -12.86
CA GLY A 387 -30.25 -9.56 -13.59
C GLY A 387 -30.78 -8.12 -13.60
N PHE A 388 -30.12 -7.19 -12.89
CA PHE A 388 -30.54 -5.79 -12.76
C PHE A 388 -29.67 -4.86 -13.61
N LYS A 389 -30.31 -4.02 -14.43
CA LYS A 389 -29.61 -3.02 -15.26
C LYS A 389 -29.17 -1.84 -14.41
N MET A 390 -27.87 -1.68 -14.22
CA MET A 390 -27.26 -0.59 -13.44
C MET A 390 -26.34 0.30 -14.28
N ALA A 391 -26.52 0.33 -15.61
CA ALA A 391 -25.64 1.05 -16.53
C ALA A 391 -25.50 2.56 -16.23
N CYS A 392 -26.43 3.16 -15.47
CA CYS A 392 -26.29 4.53 -14.99
C CYS A 392 -25.05 4.75 -14.10
N MET A 393 -24.56 3.70 -13.44
CA MET A 393 -23.36 3.74 -12.59
C MET A 393 -22.08 3.93 -13.40
N LYS A 394 -22.05 3.52 -14.68
CA LYS A 394 -20.91 3.76 -15.58
C LYS A 394 -20.54 5.25 -15.67
N ARG A 395 -21.52 6.15 -15.54
CA ARG A 395 -21.28 7.61 -15.56
C ARG A 395 -20.39 8.10 -14.43
N ALA A 396 -20.31 7.37 -13.32
CA ALA A 396 -19.41 7.68 -12.20
C ALA A 396 -18.05 6.98 -12.36
N VAL A 397 -18.03 5.73 -12.84
CA VAL A 397 -16.82 4.91 -12.89
C VAL A 397 -15.94 5.20 -14.11
N VAL A 398 -16.53 5.42 -15.28
CA VAL A 398 -15.82 5.65 -16.55
C VAL A 398 -14.93 6.91 -16.51
N PRO A 399 -15.34 8.02 -15.89
CA PRO A 399 -14.47 9.20 -15.76
C PRO A 399 -13.36 9.07 -14.72
N GLU A 400 -13.25 7.97 -13.97
CA GLU A 400 -12.16 7.82 -12.99
C GLU A 400 -10.92 7.21 -13.65
N ALA A 401 -9.79 7.92 -13.60
CA ALA A 401 -8.50 7.36 -13.97
C ALA A 401 -8.02 6.42 -12.85
N VAL A 402 -7.60 5.21 -13.21
CA VAL A 402 -7.21 4.18 -12.22
C VAL A 402 -5.70 4.05 -12.16
N VAL A 403 -5.12 4.18 -10.97
CA VAL A 403 -3.69 3.93 -10.75
C VAL A 403 -3.47 2.48 -10.35
N GLN A 404 -2.76 1.72 -11.17
CA GLN A 404 -2.54 0.29 -10.94
C GLN A 404 -1.33 -0.23 -11.72
N VAL A 405 -0.81 -1.38 -11.28
CA VAL A 405 0.21 -2.11 -12.04
C VAL A 405 -0.49 -2.84 -13.18
N LEU A 406 -0.03 -2.62 -14.42
CA LEU A 406 -0.50 -3.36 -15.59
C LEU A 406 0.35 -4.59 -15.84
N LYS A 407 -0.31 -5.67 -16.29
CA LYS A 407 0.40 -6.86 -16.78
C LYS A 407 1.03 -6.51 -18.15
N PRO A 408 2.33 -6.75 -18.37
CA PRO A 408 3.02 -6.31 -19.60
C PRO A 408 2.43 -6.88 -20.90
N ASP A 409 1.82 -8.06 -20.83
CA ASP A 409 1.18 -8.79 -21.92
C ASP A 409 -0.17 -8.20 -22.35
N THR A 410 -0.77 -7.31 -21.56
CA THR A 410 -1.98 -6.57 -21.93
C THR A 410 -1.69 -5.37 -22.83
N LEU A 411 -0.43 -5.01 -23.04
CA LEU A 411 -0.05 -3.94 -23.96
C LEU A 411 -0.19 -4.40 -25.41
N ILE A 412 -1.01 -3.68 -26.18
CA ILE A 412 -1.34 -4.02 -27.57
C ILE A 412 -0.84 -2.98 -28.56
N SER A 413 0.06 -2.09 -28.14
CA SER A 413 0.70 -1.13 -29.03
C SER A 413 2.13 -0.81 -28.62
N GLN A 414 2.90 -0.27 -29.56
CA GLN A 414 4.11 0.48 -29.22
C GLN A 414 3.73 1.76 -28.46
N PRO A 415 4.55 2.19 -27.48
CA PRO A 415 4.31 3.42 -26.76
C PRO A 415 4.62 4.65 -27.63
N ALA A 416 3.91 5.75 -27.38
CA ALA A 416 4.16 7.05 -27.99
C ALA A 416 4.40 8.11 -26.91
N VAL A 417 5.53 8.82 -26.99
CA VAL A 417 5.82 9.97 -26.13
C VAL A 417 4.92 11.13 -26.56
N ILE A 418 4.12 11.65 -25.63
CA ILE A 418 3.18 12.74 -25.89
C ILE A 418 3.67 14.10 -25.41
N GLN A 419 4.58 14.10 -24.43
CA GLN A 419 5.12 15.32 -23.84
C GLN A 419 6.53 15.08 -23.29
N GLY A 420 7.44 16.01 -23.57
CA GLY A 420 8.74 16.11 -22.92
C GLY A 420 8.82 17.38 -22.09
N ILE A 421 9.37 17.30 -20.89
CA ILE A 421 9.50 18.42 -19.95
C ILE A 421 10.98 18.59 -19.63
N ASP A 422 11.55 19.77 -19.90
CA ASP A 422 12.85 20.19 -19.38
C ASP A 422 12.60 21.06 -18.13
N CYS A 423 12.87 20.51 -16.95
CA CYS A 423 12.62 21.17 -15.67
C CYS A 423 13.42 22.47 -15.50
N ASN A 424 14.49 22.67 -16.28
CA ASN A 424 15.31 23.87 -16.23
C ASN A 424 14.78 25.01 -17.12
N ALA A 425 13.82 24.74 -18.01
CA ALA A 425 13.32 25.72 -18.98
C ALA A 425 11.79 25.86 -19.01
N VAL A 426 11.05 24.82 -18.63
CA VAL A 426 9.59 24.78 -18.73
C VAL A 426 8.93 25.87 -17.88
N SER A 427 7.83 26.42 -18.40
CA SER A 427 6.94 27.34 -17.69
C SER A 427 5.67 26.64 -17.19
N LEU A 428 5.01 27.21 -16.19
CA LEU A 428 3.75 26.67 -15.65
C LEU A 428 2.66 26.52 -16.72
N SER A 429 2.59 27.42 -17.71
CA SER A 429 1.61 27.34 -18.79
C SER A 429 1.82 26.16 -19.73
N GLU A 430 3.02 25.58 -19.77
CA GLU A 430 3.33 24.42 -20.60
C GLU A 430 2.97 23.09 -19.92
N LEU A 431 2.62 23.12 -18.62
CA LEU A 431 2.15 21.95 -17.88
C LEU A 431 0.67 21.63 -18.15
N GLU A 432 -0.06 22.56 -18.76
CA GLU A 432 -1.40 22.33 -19.31
C GLU A 432 -1.30 22.31 -20.85
N PHE A 433 -1.37 21.13 -21.45
CA PHE A 433 -1.05 20.94 -22.85
C PHE A 433 -2.10 20.11 -23.59
N ALA A 434 -2.03 20.15 -24.92
CA ALA A 434 -2.73 19.22 -25.79
C ALA A 434 -1.76 18.68 -26.83
N SER A 435 -1.80 17.38 -27.08
CA SER A 435 -0.87 16.69 -27.95
C SER A 435 -1.60 15.64 -28.79
N ASP A 436 -1.28 15.57 -30.07
CA ASP A 436 -1.75 14.49 -30.93
C ASP A 436 -0.83 13.27 -30.74
N PHE A 437 -1.40 12.07 -30.75
CA PHE A 437 -0.64 10.82 -30.59
C PHE A 437 -1.06 9.78 -31.63
N CYS A 438 -0.16 8.81 -31.84
CA CYS A 438 -0.33 7.69 -32.76
C CYS A 438 0.23 6.43 -32.11
N LEU A 439 -0.64 5.46 -31.83
CA LEU A 439 -0.28 4.18 -31.22
C LEU A 439 -0.27 3.10 -32.29
N LYS A 440 0.89 2.50 -32.55
CA LYS A 440 1.04 1.42 -33.52
C LYS A 440 0.62 0.10 -32.89
N ILE A 441 -0.49 -0.45 -33.34
CA ILE A 441 -1.09 -1.66 -32.76
C ILE A 441 -0.24 -2.89 -33.10
N THR A 442 0.06 -3.69 -32.08
CA THR A 442 0.86 -4.91 -32.19
C THR A 442 0.00 -6.17 -32.26
N ASP A 443 -1.17 -6.14 -31.63
CA ASP A 443 -2.03 -7.31 -31.46
C ASP A 443 -3.48 -7.01 -31.88
N SER A 444 -4.09 -7.93 -32.64
CA SER A 444 -5.48 -7.81 -33.06
C SER A 444 -6.41 -8.21 -31.90
N THR A 445 -7.07 -7.23 -31.27
CA THR A 445 -8.02 -7.42 -30.17
C THR A 445 -8.86 -6.15 -29.98
N ASP A 446 -9.65 -6.07 -28.92
CA ASP A 446 -10.32 -4.85 -28.50
C ASP A 446 -9.39 -4.01 -27.62
N CYS A 447 -9.14 -2.75 -28.02
CA CYS A 447 -8.52 -1.75 -27.17
C CYS A 447 -9.51 -1.34 -26.08
N THR A 448 -9.25 -1.72 -24.83
CA THR A 448 -10.13 -1.48 -23.68
C THR A 448 -9.71 -0.28 -22.85
N ALA A 449 -8.45 0.15 -22.94
CA ALA A 449 -7.96 1.34 -22.24
C ALA A 449 -6.78 1.98 -22.96
N ILE A 450 -6.51 3.24 -22.62
CA ILE A 450 -5.21 3.88 -22.84
C ILE A 450 -4.47 3.89 -21.50
N VAL A 451 -3.19 3.56 -21.48
CA VAL A 451 -2.33 3.69 -20.31
C VAL A 451 -1.37 4.87 -20.48
N GLY A 452 -1.20 5.64 -19.42
CA GLY A 452 -0.15 6.63 -19.25
C GLY A 452 0.92 6.22 -18.25
N TYR A 453 2.18 6.45 -18.60
CA TYR A 453 3.34 6.31 -17.73
C TYR A 453 4.40 7.37 -18.07
N PHE A 454 5.48 7.44 -17.30
CA PHE A 454 6.51 8.44 -17.50
C PHE A 454 7.93 7.91 -17.30
N ASP A 455 8.89 8.62 -17.86
CA ASP A 455 10.32 8.36 -17.70
C ASP A 455 11.02 9.60 -17.15
N ILE A 456 12.03 9.39 -16.32
CA ILE A 456 12.79 10.41 -15.60
C ILE A 456 14.26 10.29 -15.96
N PHE A 457 14.91 11.43 -16.21
CA PHE A 457 16.30 11.51 -16.65
C PHE A 457 17.10 12.48 -15.78
N PHE A 458 18.36 12.11 -15.56
CA PHE A 458 19.40 12.88 -14.89
C PHE A 458 20.62 12.98 -15.83
N ASP A 459 20.54 13.90 -16.80
CA ASP A 459 21.43 13.96 -17.97
C ASP A 459 22.27 15.24 -18.03
N ARG A 460 21.80 16.34 -17.44
CA ARG A 460 22.47 17.65 -17.51
C ARG A 460 23.76 17.66 -16.70
N ASP A 461 24.79 18.31 -17.24
CA ASP A 461 26.08 18.63 -16.60
C ASP A 461 26.76 17.49 -15.82
N CYS A 462 26.49 16.24 -16.17
CA CYS A 462 26.97 15.05 -15.46
C CYS A 462 27.74 14.10 -16.41
N GLY A 463 28.67 13.32 -15.85
CA GLY A 463 29.43 12.32 -16.61
C GLY A 463 28.69 11.00 -16.75
N ASN A 464 27.94 10.60 -15.72
CA ASN A 464 27.20 9.35 -15.63
C ASN A 464 25.70 9.66 -15.63
N LYS A 465 25.05 9.38 -16.76
CA LYS A 465 23.61 9.55 -16.95
C LYS A 465 22.85 8.49 -16.18
N VAL A 466 21.79 8.91 -15.49
CA VAL A 466 20.86 8.02 -14.79
C VAL A 466 19.46 8.26 -15.30
N MET A 467 18.66 7.21 -15.41
CA MET A 467 17.27 7.28 -15.80
C MET A 467 16.48 6.17 -15.11
N PHE A 468 15.18 6.39 -14.91
CA PHE A 468 14.24 5.33 -14.60
C PHE A 468 12.92 5.52 -15.35
N SER A 469 12.17 4.43 -15.51
CA SER A 469 10.87 4.41 -16.17
C SER A 469 9.82 3.89 -15.20
N THR A 470 8.58 4.35 -15.36
CA THR A 470 7.38 3.77 -14.71
C THR A 470 6.56 2.93 -15.68
N GLY A 471 7.10 2.56 -16.84
CA GLY A 471 6.41 1.78 -17.85
C GLY A 471 6.02 0.36 -17.37
N PRO A 472 4.96 -0.26 -17.94
CA PRO A 472 4.54 -1.60 -17.55
C PRO A 472 5.58 -2.70 -17.76
N GLN A 473 6.55 -2.49 -18.67
CA GLN A 473 7.56 -3.48 -19.05
C GLN A 473 8.82 -3.46 -18.17
N VAL A 474 8.89 -2.58 -17.17
CA VAL A 474 10.05 -2.46 -16.27
C VAL A 474 9.69 -2.83 -14.84
N THR A 475 10.67 -2.81 -13.94
CA THR A 475 10.45 -3.04 -12.51
C THR A 475 9.41 -2.06 -11.95
N LYS A 476 8.42 -2.58 -11.22
CA LYS A 476 7.35 -1.77 -10.64
C LYS A 476 7.90 -0.68 -9.72
N THR A 477 7.28 0.49 -9.82
CA THR A 477 7.46 1.64 -8.93
C THR A 477 6.17 1.90 -8.18
N HIS A 478 6.21 2.71 -7.12
CA HIS A 478 4.99 3.06 -6.35
C HIS A 478 3.98 3.88 -7.18
N TRP A 479 4.45 4.62 -8.20
CA TRP A 479 3.59 5.34 -9.14
C TRP A 479 2.72 4.42 -10.00
N LYS A 480 3.16 3.17 -10.21
CA LYS A 480 2.51 2.20 -11.10
C LYS A 480 2.26 2.86 -12.47
N GLN A 481 1.07 2.68 -13.05
CA GLN A 481 0.64 3.36 -14.26
C GLN A 481 -0.78 3.91 -14.09
N THR A 482 -1.12 4.93 -14.87
CA THR A 482 -2.46 5.53 -14.89
C THR A 482 -3.26 4.97 -16.08
N VAL A 483 -4.40 4.36 -15.79
CA VAL A 483 -5.22 3.64 -16.77
C VAL A 483 -6.52 4.39 -17.01
N PHE A 484 -6.78 4.66 -18.28
CA PHE A 484 -7.94 5.37 -18.80
C PHE A 484 -8.85 4.37 -19.52
N LEU A 485 -9.76 3.74 -18.77
CA LEU A 485 -10.70 2.73 -19.31
C LEU A 485 -11.67 3.38 -20.29
N LEU A 486 -11.76 2.84 -21.51
CA LEU A 486 -12.71 3.30 -22.50
C LEU A 486 -14.12 2.82 -22.13
N GLU A 487 -15.13 3.68 -22.25
CA GLU A 487 -16.53 3.26 -22.04
C GLU A 487 -16.91 2.13 -22.99
N ASN A 488 -16.52 2.28 -24.26
CA ASN A 488 -16.73 1.30 -25.32
C ASN A 488 -15.36 0.90 -25.89
N PRO A 489 -14.97 -0.39 -25.82
CA PRO A 489 -13.75 -0.86 -26.44
C PRO A 489 -13.72 -0.61 -27.96
N ILE A 490 -12.53 -0.36 -28.49
CA ILE A 490 -12.30 -0.09 -29.92
C ILE A 490 -11.66 -1.33 -30.54
N PRO A 491 -12.31 -2.02 -31.49
CA PRO A 491 -11.69 -3.13 -32.20
C PRO A 491 -10.52 -2.64 -33.04
N VAL A 492 -9.34 -3.26 -32.87
CA VAL A 492 -8.12 -2.89 -33.60
C VAL A 492 -7.46 -4.12 -34.24
N GLN A 493 -6.66 -3.90 -35.27
CA GLN A 493 -5.87 -4.95 -35.92
C GLN A 493 -4.37 -4.70 -35.80
N ALA A 494 -3.59 -5.77 -35.65
CA ALA A 494 -2.13 -5.68 -35.69
C ALA A 494 -1.65 -4.98 -36.98
N GLY A 495 -0.79 -3.97 -36.83
CA GLY A 495 -0.29 -3.12 -37.91
C GLY A 495 -1.15 -1.88 -38.20
N GLU A 496 -2.31 -1.72 -37.55
CA GLU A 496 -3.10 -0.48 -37.57
C GLU A 496 -2.45 0.62 -36.72
N GLU A 497 -2.81 1.87 -36.99
CA GLU A 497 -2.44 3.04 -36.21
C GLU A 497 -3.69 3.64 -35.54
N LEU A 498 -3.72 3.62 -34.20
CA LEU A 498 -4.76 4.29 -33.42
C LEU A 498 -4.35 5.74 -33.18
N HIS A 499 -5.06 6.67 -33.81
CA HIS A 499 -4.81 8.11 -33.69
C HIS A 499 -5.76 8.75 -32.68
N GLY A 500 -5.24 9.72 -31.94
CA GLY A 500 -6.05 10.52 -31.03
C GLY A 500 -5.37 11.81 -30.62
N ARG A 501 -6.10 12.59 -29.82
CA ARG A 501 -5.58 13.78 -29.17
C ARG A 501 -5.84 13.71 -27.68
N ILE A 502 -4.80 13.99 -26.89
CA ILE A 502 -4.91 14.14 -25.44
C ILE A 502 -4.88 15.62 -25.09
N THR A 503 -5.67 16.02 -24.10
CA THR A 503 -5.61 17.34 -23.46
C THR A 503 -5.49 17.14 -21.95
N VAL A 504 -4.46 17.70 -21.34
CA VAL A 504 -4.20 17.63 -19.90
C VAL A 504 -4.35 19.04 -19.32
N ARG A 505 -5.19 19.17 -18.29
CA ARG A 505 -5.46 20.45 -17.61
C ARG A 505 -5.55 20.27 -16.11
N LYS A 506 -5.21 21.31 -15.38
CA LYS A 506 -5.43 21.35 -13.93
C LYS A 506 -6.91 21.63 -13.65
N ASN A 507 -7.43 21.04 -12.58
CA ASN A 507 -8.74 21.41 -12.11
C ASN A 507 -8.66 22.79 -11.45
N LYS A 508 -9.42 23.77 -11.96
CA LYS A 508 -9.40 25.14 -11.42
C LYS A 508 -9.95 25.24 -9.98
N LYS A 509 -10.77 24.27 -9.56
CA LYS A 509 -11.33 24.20 -8.21
C LYS A 509 -10.43 23.46 -7.24
N ASP A 510 -9.59 22.57 -7.77
CA ASP A 510 -8.62 21.79 -7.03
C ASP A 510 -7.34 21.67 -7.87
N PRO A 511 -6.38 22.59 -7.71
CA PRO A 511 -5.15 22.63 -8.49
C PRO A 511 -4.27 21.38 -8.34
N ARG A 512 -4.51 20.52 -7.34
CA ARG A 512 -3.81 19.25 -7.14
C ARG A 512 -4.33 18.15 -8.08
N SER A 513 -5.58 18.27 -8.51
CA SER A 513 -6.26 17.34 -9.42
C SER A 513 -6.04 17.68 -10.90
N LEU A 514 -6.13 16.65 -11.74
CA LEU A 514 -6.03 16.76 -13.20
C LEU A 514 -7.31 16.32 -13.91
N PHE A 515 -7.63 17.03 -15.00
CA PHE A 515 -8.55 16.57 -16.03
C PHE A 515 -7.77 16.14 -17.27
N ILE A 516 -8.00 14.90 -17.70
CA ILE A 516 -7.39 14.32 -18.89
C ILE A 516 -8.50 14.02 -19.89
N THR A 517 -8.47 14.65 -21.05
CA THR A 517 -9.47 14.42 -22.11
C THR A 517 -8.82 13.75 -23.30
N PHE A 518 -9.41 12.65 -23.74
CA PHE A 518 -9.06 11.96 -24.99
C PHE A 518 -10.13 12.23 -26.04
N ASP A 519 -9.70 12.71 -27.21
CA ASP A 519 -10.47 12.72 -28.45
C ASP A 519 -9.95 11.55 -29.32
N LEU A 520 -10.73 10.48 -29.43
CA LEU A 520 -10.41 9.22 -30.12
C LEU A 520 -11.52 8.89 -31.11
N HIS A 521 -11.24 8.89 -32.42
CA HIS A 521 -12.27 8.71 -33.46
C HIS A 521 -13.49 9.64 -33.25
N ASP A 522 -14.70 9.08 -33.06
CA ASP A 522 -15.95 9.79 -32.79
C ASP A 522 -16.26 9.90 -31.29
N MET A 523 -15.33 9.50 -30.42
CA MET A 523 -15.46 9.51 -28.97
C MET A 523 -14.64 10.62 -28.33
N LYS A 524 -15.26 11.30 -27.37
CA LYS A 524 -14.59 12.25 -26.48
C LYS A 524 -14.85 11.84 -25.03
N GLN A 525 -13.81 11.43 -24.32
CA GLN A 525 -13.91 10.99 -22.93
C GLN A 525 -12.98 11.81 -22.05
N THR A 526 -13.50 12.28 -20.91
CA THR A 526 -12.72 13.04 -19.93
C THR A 526 -12.65 12.26 -18.63
N TYR A 527 -11.44 12.17 -18.11
CA TYR A 527 -11.10 11.50 -16.87
C TYR A 527 -10.67 12.53 -15.83
N SER A 528 -11.01 12.26 -14.58
CA SER A 528 -10.49 12.96 -13.42
C SER A 528 -9.45 12.07 -12.74
N LEU A 529 -8.31 12.66 -12.40
CA LEU A 529 -7.31 12.09 -11.51
C LEU A 529 -7.29 12.98 -10.26
N GLN A 530 -7.78 12.45 -9.15
CA GLN A 530 -7.99 13.16 -7.88
C GLN A 530 -7.32 12.42 -6.73
#